data_AF-A0A7J2IQ49-F1
#
_entry.id   AF-A0A7J2IQ49-F1
#
_cell.length_a   1.000
_cell.length_b   1.000
_cell.length_c   1.000
_cell.angle_alpha   90.00
_cell.angle_beta   90.00
_cell.angle_gamma   90.00
#
_symmetry.space_group_name_H-M   'P 1'
#
loop_
_entity.id
_entity.type
_entity.pdbx_description
1 polymer ?
#
loop_
_entity_poly.entity_id
_entity_poly.type
_entity_poly.pdbx_seq_one_letter_code
_entity_poly.pdbx_strand_id
1 'polypeptide(L)'
;LSSLFLMFVIAVIALVVVLATAFALYRKKRRKRYLPLPEYYPTYQIMNYCPYCGAKLPLGARYCPFCGAKLIENEKGEDKYSKENNY
;
A
#
# COMPACT_ATOMS: atom_id res chain seq x y z
N LEU A 1 56.47 2.60 10.27
CA LEU A 1 55.69 1.57 9.55
C LEU A 1 54.50 1.06 10.36
N SER A 2 54.67 0.67 11.62
CA SER A 2 53.59 0.20 12.51
C SER A 2 52.49 1.23 12.77
N SER A 3 52.85 2.49 13.01
CA SER A 3 51.90 3.60 13.21
C SER A 3 51.11 3.96 11.94
N LEU A 4 51.73 3.90 10.77
CA LEU A 4 51.03 4.09 9.49
C LEU A 4 50.07 2.93 9.19
N PHE A 5 50.46 1.71 9.53
CA PHE A 5 49.60 0.53 9.41
C PHE A 5 48.38 0.64 10.33
N LEU A 6 48.57 1.07 11.59
CA LEU A 6 47.46 1.32 12.52
C LEU A 6 46.50 2.41 12.00
N MET A 7 47.01 3.50 11.44
CA MET A 7 46.18 4.55 10.85
C MET A 7 45.38 4.05 9.64
N PHE A 8 46.01 3.24 8.78
CA PHE A 8 45.34 2.64 7.62
C PHE A 8 44.21 1.68 8.05
N VAL A 9 44.48 0.84 9.05
CA VAL A 9 43.47 -0.09 9.60
C VAL A 9 42.28 0.68 10.19
N ILE A 10 42.53 1.74 10.97
CA ILE A 10 41.47 2.57 11.54
C ILE A 10 40.65 3.26 10.44
N ALA A 11 41.31 3.79 9.41
CA ALA A 11 40.64 4.45 8.29
C ALA A 11 39.74 3.48 7.50
N VAL A 12 40.21 2.25 7.25
CA VAL A 12 39.43 1.21 6.57
C VAL A 12 38.23 0.79 7.42
N ILE A 13 38.42 0.57 8.72
CA ILE A 13 37.33 0.24 9.64
C ILE A 13 36.28 1.35 9.66
N ALA A 14 36.71 2.61 9.78
CA ALA A 14 35.79 3.76 9.77
C ALA A 14 34.99 3.84 8.46
N LEU A 15 35.64 3.63 7.31
CA LEU A 15 34.98 3.62 6.00
C LEU A 15 33.94 2.50 5.91
N VAL A 16 34.29 1.28 6.33
CA VAL A 16 33.37 0.13 6.32
C VAL A 16 32.17 0.39 7.23
N VAL A 17 32.38 0.96 8.42
CA VAL A 17 31.32 1.31 9.37
C VAL A 17 30.39 2.38 8.78
N VAL A 18 30.93 3.42 8.14
CA VAL A 18 30.13 4.46 7.48
C VAL A 18 29.29 3.87 6.34
N LEU A 19 29.86 2.99 5.52
CA LEU A 19 29.12 2.34 4.43
C LEU A 19 28.01 1.41 4.97
N ALA A 20 28.31 0.61 6.00
CA ALA A 20 27.34 -0.30 6.61
C ALA A 20 26.19 0.45 7.29
N THR A 21 26.49 1.54 8.01
CA THR A 21 25.48 2.38 8.65
C THR A 21 24.62 3.10 7.61
N ALA A 22 25.21 3.70 6.58
CA ALA A 22 24.49 4.32 5.47
C ALA A 22 23.57 3.31 4.76
N PHE A 23 24.06 2.11 4.47
CA PHE A 23 23.28 1.03 3.86
C PHE A 23 22.14 0.54 4.75
N ALA A 24 22.37 0.40 6.05
CA ALA A 24 21.34 0.03 7.02
C ALA A 24 20.24 1.09 7.12
N LEU A 25 20.61 2.38 7.15
CA LEU A 25 19.66 3.50 7.14
C LEU A 25 18.89 3.57 5.83
N TYR A 26 19.56 3.34 4.70
CA TYR A 26 18.94 3.28 3.38
C TYR A 26 17.90 2.14 3.27
N ARG A 27 18.27 0.93 3.72
CA ARG A 27 17.36 -0.21 3.78
C ARG A 27 16.17 0.05 4.73
N LYS A 28 16.42 0.68 5.88
CA LYS A 28 15.35 1.03 6.85
C LYS A 28 14.35 2.03 6.27
N LYS A 29 14.80 3.00 5.47
CA LYS A 29 13.93 3.99 4.79
C LYS A 29 13.00 3.35 3.76
N ARG A 30 13.42 2.25 3.09
CA ARG A 30 12.57 1.53 2.13
C ARG A 30 11.51 0.62 2.79
N ARG A 31 11.77 0.06 3.97
CA ARG A 31 10.78 -0.82 4.66
C ARG A 31 9.52 -0.10 5.17
N LYS A 32 9.58 1.20 5.45
CA LYS A 32 8.44 1.95 6.03
C LYS A 32 7.49 2.60 5.00
N ARG A 33 7.76 2.49 3.69
CA ARG A 33 6.88 3.02 2.63
C ARG A 33 5.94 1.95 2.04
N TYR A 34 5.81 0.82 2.71
CA TYR A 34 4.79 -0.19 2.40
C TYR A 34 4.17 -0.61 3.73
N LEU A 35 3.25 0.21 4.24
CA LEU A 35 2.06 -0.42 4.81
C LEU A 35 1.24 -0.83 3.59
N PRO A 36 1.11 -2.12 3.26
CA PRO A 36 -0.10 -2.53 2.58
C PRO A 36 -1.23 -2.21 3.56
N LEU A 37 -1.97 -1.14 3.29
CA LEU A 37 -3.33 -1.07 3.79
C LEU A 37 -3.98 -2.37 3.35
N PRO A 38 -4.72 -3.08 4.24
CA PRO A 38 -5.42 -4.29 3.85
C PRO A 38 -6.17 -3.99 2.56
N GLU A 39 -5.70 -4.68 1.53
CA GLU A 39 -6.16 -4.60 0.17
C GLU A 39 -7.67 -4.83 0.21
N TYR A 40 -8.43 -3.88 -0.32
CA TYR A 40 -9.87 -4.01 -0.58
C TYR A 40 -10.80 -3.87 0.63
N TYR A 41 -11.18 -2.62 0.97
CA TYR A 41 -12.54 -2.37 1.44
C TYR A 41 -13.38 -2.03 0.19
N PRO A 42 -14.30 -2.89 -0.26
CA PRO A 42 -15.34 -2.41 -1.16
C PRO A 42 -16.07 -1.32 -0.38
N THR A 43 -16.33 -0.18 -1.02
CA THR A 43 -17.07 0.92 -0.41
C THR A 43 -18.38 0.37 0.11
N TYR A 44 -18.38 0.10 1.41
CA TYR A 44 -19.54 -0.37 2.12
C TYR A 44 -20.45 0.84 2.22
N GLN A 45 -21.23 1.03 1.17
CA GLN A 45 -22.33 1.98 1.15
C GLN A 45 -23.31 1.46 2.20
N ILE A 46 -23.12 1.90 3.44
CA ILE A 46 -24.10 1.80 4.52
C ILE A 46 -25.20 2.78 4.17
N MET A 47 -25.91 2.49 3.08
CA MET A 47 -27.17 3.14 2.84
C MET A 47 -28.13 2.50 3.83
N ASN A 48 -28.53 3.25 4.85
CA ASN A 48 -29.55 2.79 5.78
C ASN A 48 -30.88 2.53 5.08
N TYR A 49 -31.09 3.06 3.86
CA TYR A 49 -32.34 2.98 3.11
C TYR A 49 -32.11 2.69 1.63
N CYS A 50 -33.01 1.90 1.04
CA CYS A 50 -32.99 1.57 -0.37
C CYS A 50 -33.32 2.80 -1.22
N PRO A 51 -32.50 3.18 -2.22
CA PRO A 51 -32.77 4.34 -3.07
C PRO A 51 -33.99 4.13 -3.99
N TYR A 52 -34.42 2.89 -4.20
CA TYR A 52 -35.53 2.56 -5.10
C TYR A 52 -36.90 2.50 -4.40
N CYS A 53 -36.93 2.07 -3.13
CA CYS A 53 -38.21 1.90 -2.41
C CYS A 53 -38.24 2.57 -1.03
N GLY A 54 -37.13 3.15 -0.56
CA GLY A 54 -37.03 3.78 0.76
C GLY A 54 -36.98 2.82 1.95
N ALA A 55 -37.03 1.50 1.73
CA ALA A 55 -37.02 0.53 2.82
C ALA A 55 -35.67 0.47 3.53
N LYS A 56 -35.67 0.26 4.85
CA LYS A 56 -34.43 0.19 5.64
C LYS A 56 -33.60 -1.01 5.24
N LEU A 57 -32.34 -0.79 4.88
CA LEU A 57 -31.42 -1.84 4.44
C LEU A 57 -30.52 -2.32 5.59
N PRO A 58 -30.21 -3.62 5.65
CA PRO A 58 -29.17 -4.12 6.52
C PRO A 58 -27.80 -3.68 5.99
N LEU A 59 -26.84 -3.59 6.91
CA LEU A 59 -25.46 -3.30 6.57
C LEU A 59 -24.97 -4.34 5.54
N GLY A 60 -24.49 -3.88 4.38
CA GLY A 60 -23.90 -4.76 3.35
C GLY A 60 -24.87 -5.44 2.42
N ALA A 61 -26.13 -4.99 2.39
CA ALA A 61 -27.13 -5.49 1.45
C ALA A 61 -26.66 -5.34 -0.01
N ARG A 62 -26.49 -6.48 -0.71
CA ARG A 62 -26.20 -6.48 -2.16
C ARG A 62 -27.45 -6.25 -3.00
N TYR A 63 -28.61 -6.58 -2.43
CA TYR A 63 -29.94 -6.44 -3.01
C TYR A 63 -30.91 -5.98 -1.93
N CYS A 64 -31.97 -5.28 -2.31
CA CYS A 64 -33.02 -4.89 -1.38
C CYS A 64 -33.95 -6.09 -1.11
N PRO A 65 -34.16 -6.52 0.16
CA PRO A 65 -35.06 -7.63 0.48
C PRO A 65 -36.55 -7.28 0.31
N PHE A 66 -36.88 -6.00 0.16
CA PHE A 66 -38.26 -5.54 0.01
C PHE A 66 -38.68 -5.36 -1.44
N CYS A 67 -37.82 -4.78 -2.28
CA CYS A 67 -38.14 -4.53 -3.71
C CYS A 67 -37.31 -5.35 -4.70
N GLY A 68 -36.29 -6.09 -4.25
CA GLY A 68 -35.42 -6.90 -5.11
C GLY A 68 -34.36 -6.12 -5.89
N ALA A 69 -34.31 -4.79 -5.78
CA ALA A 69 -33.35 -3.97 -6.51
C ALA A 69 -31.89 -4.32 -6.14
N LYS A 70 -31.03 -4.45 -7.15
CA LYS A 70 -29.59 -4.67 -6.98
C LYS A 70 -28.95 -3.36 -6.51
N LEU A 71 -28.24 -3.41 -5.39
CA LEU A 71 -27.64 -2.24 -4.73
C LEU A 71 -26.14 -2.13 -5.02
N ILE A 72 -25.52 -3.23 -5.45
CA ILE A 72 -24.11 -3.29 -5.82
C ILE A 72 -24.02 -3.65 -7.29
N GLU A 73 -23.64 -2.70 -8.14
CA GLU A 73 -23.29 -2.94 -9.52
C GLU A 73 -21.77 -3.04 -9.62
N ASN A 74 -21.24 -4.26 -9.62
CA ASN A 74 -19.83 -4.50 -9.95
C ASN A 74 -19.74 -4.73 -11.46
N GLU A 75 -18.68 -4.19 -12.07
CA GLU A 75 -17.93 -4.72 -13.25
C GLU A 75 -17.62 -3.76 -14.42
N LYS A 76 -17.28 -2.49 -14.20
CA LYS A 76 -16.39 -1.76 -15.14
C LYS A 76 -15.41 -0.83 -14.41
N GLY A 77 -14.42 -1.42 -13.76
CA GLY A 77 -13.15 -0.75 -13.50
C GLY A 77 -12.17 -1.20 -14.58
N GLU A 78 -12.25 -0.63 -15.78
CA GLU A 78 -11.20 -0.76 -16.81
C GLU A 78 -9.99 0.07 -16.37
N ASP A 79 -9.00 -0.61 -15.80
CA ASP A 79 -7.65 -0.12 -15.59
C ASP A 79 -6.86 -0.12 -16.92
N LYS A 80 -7.21 0.79 -17.84
CA LYS A 80 -6.32 1.17 -18.96
C LYS A 80 -5.32 2.26 -18.53
N TYR A 81 -4.52 1.99 -17.51
CA TYR A 81 -3.27 2.73 -17.26
C TYR A 81 -2.11 1.72 -17.11
N SER A 82 -1.91 0.93 -18.15
CA SER A 82 -0.65 0.21 -18.37
C SER A 82 -0.45 0.04 -19.86
N LYS A 83 0.14 1.08 -20.46
CA LYS A 83 0.97 1.05 -21.68
C LYS A 83 1.34 2.49 -22.03
N GLU A 84 2.24 3.06 -21.24
CA GLU A 84 3.13 4.09 -21.76
C GLU A 84 4.53 3.75 -21.26
N ASN A 85 5.51 3.95 -22.13
CA ASN A 85 6.95 3.66 -21.96
C ASN A 85 7.42 2.32 -22.54
N ASN A 86 7.28 2.19 -23.86
CA ASN A 86 8.29 1.51 -24.66
C ASN A 86 8.55 2.38 -25.89
N TYR A 87 9.52 3.29 -25.79
CA TYR A 87 10.40 3.79 -26.87
C TYR A 87 11.50 4.66 -26.26
#